data_AF-A0A850GA98-F1
#
_entry.id   AF-A0A850GA98-F1
#
_cell.length_a   1.000
_cell.length_b   1.000
_cell.length_c   1.000
_cell.angle_alpha   90.00
_cell.angle_beta   90.00
_cell.angle_gamma   90.00
#
_symmetry.space_group_name_H-M   'P 1'
#
loop_
_entity.id
_entity.type
_entity.pdbx_description
1 polymer ?
#
loop_
_entity_poly.entity_id
_entity_poly.type
_entity_poly.pdbx_seq_one_letter_code
_entity_poly.pdbx_strand_id
1 'polypeptide(L)'
;MDLPRVLFFIVFLSAWGALHWLVGRRLNAHGSERPAWMQRLIWAAVSVLALLPLLAFYGRRTHMAGAELEVVQWLGFLCMGVSSLLISFTLAVEVPRLIARVGLAARKRLRARRSSTTDTSADTAAPPTEAELLSPQRRRFFADVANYGIVGGAAGLSVAGFAIARRVPRVVEVHVPVPDLHPDLEGLRIVQLSDVHVGPTIRGTWLDRVVEVVNAQGADLVALTGDFVDGFVDDLSAELAGLGRIQSTYGSFFVTGNHEYYWDGPAWCRAIAGLGPTVLCNEHRVIERGAARLLVAGVTDLHAERNEPSHRSDPARAKADAPAHDFSLLLAHQPRSVYAASAAGFDLQLSGHTHAGQYFPMSVLIYALQPYVSGLNRHEDMQIYVSQGTGYWGPPNRAGAAPEISLLILERA
;
A
#
# COMPACT_ATOMS: atom_id res chain seq x y z
N MET A 1 -15.35 19.32 15.17
CA MET A 1 -14.10 19.15 14.38
C MET A 1 -13.33 20.46 14.44
N ASP A 2 -12.02 20.40 14.60
CA ASP A 2 -11.11 21.54 14.52
C ASP A 2 -10.95 22.04 13.08
N LEU A 3 -10.57 23.30 12.91
CA LEU A 3 -10.45 23.97 11.60
C LEU A 3 -9.54 23.20 10.61
N PRO A 4 -8.38 22.64 11.01
CA PRO A 4 -7.53 21.87 10.10
C PRO A 4 -8.23 20.63 9.51
N ARG A 5 -8.99 19.88 10.30
CA ARG A 5 -9.73 18.71 9.80
C ARG A 5 -10.83 19.12 8.84
N VAL A 6 -11.56 20.20 9.15
CA VAL A 6 -12.60 20.73 8.25
C VAL A 6 -11.99 21.13 6.91
N LEU A 7 -10.88 21.88 6.94
CA LEU A 7 -10.18 22.31 5.72
C LEU A 7 -9.67 21.10 4.91
N PHE A 8 -9.09 20.11 5.58
CA PHE A 8 -8.66 18.87 4.94
C PHE A 8 -9.81 18.20 4.17
N PHE A 9 -10.99 18.02 4.80
CA PHE A 9 -12.14 17.40 4.14
C PHE A 9 -12.65 18.24 2.96
N ILE A 10 -12.68 19.57 3.09
CA ILE A 10 -13.09 20.46 1.99
C ILE A 10 -12.16 20.28 0.79
N VAL A 11 -10.84 20.32 1.02
CA VAL A 11 -9.83 20.15 -0.05
C VAL A 11 -9.93 18.76 -0.67
N PHE A 12 -10.01 17.71 0.16
CA PHE A 12 -10.12 16.33 -0.29
C PHE A 12 -11.38 16.11 -1.14
N LEU A 13 -12.56 16.49 -0.65
CA LEU A 13 -13.83 16.30 -1.36
C LEU A 13 -13.88 17.12 -2.65
N SER A 14 -13.32 18.34 -2.65
CA SER A 14 -13.22 19.18 -3.85
C SER A 14 -12.32 18.54 -4.90
N ALA A 15 -11.14 18.05 -4.50
CA ALA A 15 -10.21 17.36 -5.40
C ALA A 15 -10.81 16.06 -5.93
N TRP A 16 -11.41 15.25 -5.05
CA TRP A 16 -12.09 14.00 -5.40
C TRP A 16 -13.21 14.22 -6.42
N GLY A 17 -14.08 15.21 -6.18
CA GLY A 17 -15.15 15.60 -7.11
C GLY A 17 -14.61 16.11 -8.44
N ALA A 18 -13.57 16.95 -8.43
CA ALA A 18 -12.95 17.48 -9.66
C ALA A 18 -12.32 16.38 -10.52
N LEU A 19 -11.68 15.38 -9.91
CA LEU A 19 -11.09 14.25 -10.62
C LEU A 19 -12.17 13.36 -11.27
N HIS A 20 -13.26 13.07 -10.57
CA HIS A 20 -14.39 12.33 -11.15
C HIS A 20 -15.08 13.13 -12.25
N TRP A 21 -15.24 14.44 -12.07
CA TRP A 21 -15.74 15.31 -13.12
C TRP A 21 -14.84 15.29 -14.35
N LEU A 22 -13.52 15.29 -14.17
CA LEU A 22 -12.56 15.17 -15.27
C LEU A 22 -12.73 13.85 -16.02
N VAL A 23 -12.89 12.73 -15.30
CA VAL A 23 -13.19 11.41 -15.89
C VAL A 23 -14.48 11.45 -16.69
N GLY A 24 -15.59 11.90 -16.10
CA GLY A 24 -16.89 11.97 -16.78
C GLY A 24 -16.87 12.89 -18.01
N ARG A 25 -16.22 14.05 -17.90
CA ARG A 25 -16.01 14.96 -19.03
C ARG A 25 -15.17 14.31 -20.11
N ARG A 26 -14.07 13.63 -19.76
CA ARG A 26 -13.18 12.96 -20.72
C ARG A 26 -13.92 11.87 -21.49
N LEU A 27 -14.66 11.02 -20.78
CA LEU A 27 -15.41 9.92 -21.37
C LEU A 27 -16.54 10.43 -22.27
N ASN A 28 -17.12 11.60 -22.01
CA ASN A 28 -18.19 12.20 -22.81
C ASN A 28 -17.72 13.14 -23.93
N ALA A 29 -16.60 13.85 -23.77
CA ALA A 29 -16.17 14.92 -24.69
C ALA A 29 -15.45 14.43 -25.95
N HIS A 30 -15.06 13.15 -26.01
CA HIS A 30 -14.15 12.65 -27.02
C HIS A 30 -14.65 11.32 -27.60
N GLY A 31 -15.23 11.37 -28.81
CA GLY A 31 -15.75 10.19 -29.53
C GLY A 31 -16.77 10.53 -30.62
N SER A 32 -17.47 9.52 -31.14
CA SER A 32 -18.68 9.69 -31.96
C SER A 32 -19.78 10.45 -31.21
N GLU A 33 -20.74 11.07 -31.92
CA GLU A 33 -21.90 11.69 -31.27
C GLU A 33 -22.69 10.63 -30.49
N ARG A 34 -22.50 10.63 -29.17
CA ARG A 34 -23.17 9.69 -28.28
C ARG A 34 -24.60 10.16 -28.03
N PRO A 35 -25.61 9.28 -28.13
CA PRO A 35 -26.98 9.67 -27.80
C PRO A 35 -27.06 10.11 -26.33
N ALA A 36 -27.97 11.04 -26.05
CA ALA A 36 -28.08 11.69 -24.73
C ALA A 36 -28.24 10.70 -23.57
N TRP A 37 -28.94 9.58 -23.80
CA TRP A 37 -29.12 8.54 -22.77
C TRP A 37 -27.80 7.90 -22.34
N MET A 38 -26.87 7.69 -23.27
CA MET A 38 -25.56 7.09 -22.98
C MET A 38 -24.66 8.07 -22.22
N GLN A 39 -24.74 9.36 -22.54
CA GLN A 39 -24.03 10.40 -21.80
C GLN A 39 -24.52 10.49 -20.34
N ARG A 40 -25.85 10.38 -20.12
CA ARG A 40 -26.45 10.32 -18.79
C ARG A 40 -26.01 9.08 -18.03
N LEU A 41 -25.94 7.92 -18.69
CA LEU A 41 -25.48 6.68 -18.07
C LEU A 41 -24.01 6.77 -17.61
N ILE A 42 -23.14 7.36 -18.43
CA ILE A 42 -21.72 7.60 -18.05
C ILE A 42 -21.63 8.47 -16.81
N TRP A 43 -22.37 9.58 -16.77
CA TRP A 43 -22.38 10.46 -15.60
C TRP A 43 -22.96 9.79 -14.36
N ALA A 44 -24.01 8.98 -14.51
CA ALA A 44 -24.55 8.18 -13.42
C ALA A 44 -23.50 7.20 -12.87
N ALA A 45 -22.82 6.45 -13.74
CA ALA A 45 -21.78 5.50 -13.35
C ALA A 45 -20.59 6.20 -12.65
N VAL A 46 -20.11 7.32 -13.18
CA VAL A 46 -19.04 8.12 -12.56
C VAL A 46 -19.47 8.68 -11.21
N SER A 47 -20.73 9.08 -11.06
CA SER A 47 -21.26 9.57 -9.79
C SER A 47 -21.34 8.46 -8.74
N VAL A 48 -21.76 7.25 -9.13
CA VAL A 48 -21.75 6.07 -8.25
C VAL A 48 -20.33 5.74 -7.78
N LEU A 49 -19.37 5.72 -8.71
CA LEU A 49 -17.95 5.52 -8.42
C LEU A 49 -17.38 6.58 -7.47
N ALA A 50 -17.84 7.83 -7.57
CA ALA A 50 -17.43 8.91 -6.67
C ALA A 50 -18.07 8.82 -5.27
N LEU A 51 -19.34 8.40 -5.17
CA LEU A 51 -20.12 8.50 -3.94
C LEU A 51 -20.04 7.25 -3.06
N LEU A 52 -20.01 6.04 -3.65
CA LEU A 52 -20.01 4.79 -2.88
C LEU A 52 -18.78 4.64 -1.96
N PRO A 53 -17.55 4.99 -2.36
CA PRO A 53 -16.41 4.95 -1.46
C PRO A 53 -16.60 5.87 -0.23
N LEU A 54 -17.14 7.07 -0.43
CA LEU A 54 -17.40 8.01 0.66
C LEU A 54 -18.43 7.45 1.66
N LEU A 55 -19.49 6.80 1.14
CA LEU A 55 -20.51 6.16 1.97
C LEU A 55 -19.93 4.98 2.78
N ALA A 56 -19.08 4.15 2.16
CA ALA A 56 -18.40 3.06 2.85
C ALA A 56 -17.50 3.55 4.01
N PHE A 57 -16.74 4.63 3.80
CA PHE A 57 -15.92 5.23 4.87
C PHE A 57 -16.76 5.88 5.97
N TYR A 58 -17.86 6.55 5.62
CA TYR A 58 -18.77 7.14 6.61
C TYR A 58 -19.40 6.07 7.52
N GLY A 59 -19.79 4.94 6.92
CA GLY A 59 -20.30 3.77 7.64
C GLY A 59 -19.36 3.25 8.73
N ARG A 60 -18.04 3.22 8.47
CA ARG A 60 -17.04 2.78 9.46
C ARG A 60 -16.94 3.68 10.70
N ARG A 61 -17.34 4.95 10.60
CA ARG A 61 -17.24 5.91 11.72
C ARG A 61 -18.44 5.93 12.65
N THR A 62 -19.54 5.26 12.28
CA THR A 62 -20.82 5.43 12.97
C THR A 62 -21.22 4.24 13.83
N HIS A 63 -20.32 3.27 14.07
CA HIS A 63 -20.60 2.01 14.81
C HIS A 63 -21.88 1.30 14.33
N MET A 64 -22.35 1.57 13.11
CA MET A 64 -23.50 0.88 12.55
C MET A 64 -23.06 -0.53 12.17
N ALA A 65 -23.79 -1.54 12.63
CA ALA A 65 -23.55 -2.94 12.30
C ALA A 65 -24.73 -3.50 11.48
N GLY A 66 -24.47 -4.42 10.55
CA GLY A 66 -25.49 -5.11 9.78
C GLY A 66 -25.07 -5.52 8.37
N ALA A 67 -25.73 -6.53 7.80
CA ALA A 67 -25.41 -7.10 6.49
C ALA A 67 -25.51 -6.08 5.34
N GLU A 68 -26.43 -5.12 5.43
CA GLU A 68 -26.56 -4.06 4.43
C GLU A 68 -25.32 -3.15 4.38
N LEU A 69 -24.73 -2.86 5.54
CA LEU A 69 -23.52 -2.05 5.61
C LEU A 69 -22.32 -2.80 5.04
N GLU A 70 -22.24 -4.12 5.24
CA GLU A 70 -21.17 -4.93 4.65
C GLU A 70 -21.23 -4.89 3.12
N VAL A 71 -22.41 -4.98 2.53
CA VAL A 71 -22.59 -4.85 1.07
C VAL A 71 -22.14 -3.48 0.60
N VAL A 72 -22.54 -2.41 1.30
CA VAL A 72 -22.12 -1.03 0.97
C VAL A 72 -20.61 -0.86 1.08
N GLN A 73 -19.98 -1.43 2.12
CA GLN A 73 -18.53 -1.40 2.29
C GLN A 73 -17.81 -2.13 1.16
N TRP A 74 -18.23 -3.36 0.84
CA TRP A 74 -17.68 -4.12 -0.30
C TRP A 74 -17.79 -3.34 -1.61
N LEU A 75 -18.98 -2.84 -1.93
CA LEU A 75 -19.20 -2.06 -3.15
C LEU A 75 -18.37 -0.77 -3.15
N GLY A 76 -18.27 -0.08 -2.02
CA GLY A 76 -17.46 1.12 -1.88
C GLY A 76 -15.98 0.87 -2.10
N PHE A 77 -15.40 -0.19 -1.49
CA PHE A 77 -13.99 -0.53 -1.70
C PHE A 77 -13.69 -1.01 -3.11
N LEU A 78 -14.60 -1.76 -3.75
CA LEU A 78 -14.48 -2.11 -5.17
C LEU A 78 -14.52 -0.86 -6.06
N CYS A 79 -15.49 0.03 -5.81
CA CYS A 79 -15.59 1.30 -6.53
C CYS A 79 -14.35 2.17 -6.33
N MET A 80 -13.75 2.15 -5.14
CA MET A 80 -12.53 2.89 -4.86
C MET A 80 -11.37 2.41 -5.75
N GLY A 81 -11.16 1.10 -5.87
CA GLY A 81 -10.11 0.54 -6.74
C GLY A 81 -10.31 0.90 -8.21
N VAL A 82 -11.55 0.75 -8.71
CA VAL A 82 -11.91 1.11 -10.09
C VAL A 82 -11.73 2.61 -10.34
N SER A 83 -12.16 3.45 -9.39
CA SER A 83 -12.07 4.91 -9.47
C SER A 83 -10.62 5.38 -9.52
N SER A 84 -9.77 4.85 -8.64
CA SER A 84 -8.33 5.15 -8.64
C SER A 84 -7.70 4.87 -10.01
N LEU A 85 -7.94 3.68 -10.58
CA LEU A 85 -7.40 3.33 -11.91
C LEU A 85 -7.96 4.21 -13.04
N LEU A 86 -9.26 4.47 -13.05
CA LEU A 86 -9.90 5.34 -14.05
C LEU A 86 -9.34 6.77 -14.00
N ILE A 87 -9.16 7.32 -12.81
CA ILE A 87 -8.58 8.64 -12.61
C ILE A 87 -7.13 8.64 -13.10
N SER A 88 -6.32 7.66 -12.68
CA SER A 88 -4.91 7.62 -13.06
C SER A 88 -4.70 7.47 -14.56
N PHE A 89 -5.48 6.61 -15.23
CA PHE A 89 -5.43 6.50 -16.70
C PHE A 89 -5.95 7.74 -17.42
N THR A 90 -6.97 8.39 -16.87
CA THR A 90 -7.43 9.68 -17.40
C THR A 90 -6.34 10.75 -17.28
N LEU A 91 -5.67 10.84 -16.13
CA LEU A 91 -4.56 11.78 -15.91
C LEU A 91 -3.35 11.48 -16.80
N ALA A 92 -3.00 10.20 -16.95
CA ALA A 92 -1.90 9.78 -17.84
C ALA A 92 -2.12 10.21 -19.29
N VAL A 93 -3.38 10.37 -19.71
CA VAL A 93 -3.76 10.82 -21.04
C VAL A 93 -3.92 12.35 -21.12
N GLU A 94 -4.56 12.98 -20.12
CA GLU A 94 -4.89 14.41 -20.18
C GLU A 94 -3.73 15.33 -19.77
N VAL A 95 -2.84 14.90 -18.86
CA VAL A 95 -1.70 15.71 -18.42
C VAL A 95 -0.71 15.97 -19.57
N PRO A 96 -0.23 14.96 -20.33
CA PRO A 96 0.64 15.21 -21.49
C PRO A 96 -0.03 16.09 -22.55
N ARG A 97 -1.34 15.92 -22.77
CA ARG A 97 -2.11 16.77 -23.69
C ARG A 97 -2.17 18.22 -23.24
N LEU A 98 -2.38 18.45 -21.95
CA LEU A 98 -2.37 19.81 -21.39
C LEU A 98 -0.99 20.45 -21.55
N ILE A 99 0.08 19.73 -21.20
CA ILE A 99 1.46 20.20 -21.34
C ILE A 99 1.75 20.56 -22.81
N ALA A 100 1.38 19.70 -23.76
CA ALA A 100 1.56 19.94 -25.19
C ALA A 100 0.81 21.21 -25.65
N ARG A 101 -0.46 21.37 -25.26
CA ARG A 101 -1.27 22.55 -25.62
C ARG A 101 -0.67 23.84 -25.05
N VAL A 102 -0.26 23.83 -23.79
CA VAL A 102 0.37 25.00 -23.14
C VAL A 102 1.70 25.32 -23.82
N GLY A 103 2.53 24.31 -24.11
CA GLY A 103 3.80 24.47 -24.82
C GLY A 103 3.64 25.05 -26.23
N LEU A 104 2.65 24.57 -26.99
CA LEU A 104 2.32 25.11 -28.31
C LEU A 104 1.82 26.55 -28.23
N ALA A 105 0.95 26.86 -27.28
CA ALA A 105 0.47 28.23 -27.06
C ALA A 105 1.61 29.19 -26.68
N ALA A 106 2.54 28.74 -25.81
CA ALA A 106 3.73 29.50 -25.44
C ALA A 106 4.65 29.74 -26.65
N ARG A 107 4.91 28.70 -27.46
CA ARG A 107 5.68 28.82 -28.71
C ARG A 107 5.04 29.79 -29.70
N LYS A 108 3.71 29.76 -29.85
CA LYS A 108 2.97 30.69 -30.72
C LYS A 108 3.12 32.14 -30.26
N ARG A 109 3.02 32.38 -28.94
CA ARG A 109 3.24 33.71 -28.34
C ARG A 109 4.69 34.20 -28.52
N LEU A 110 5.67 33.32 -28.30
CA LEU A 110 7.09 33.66 -28.48
C LEU A 110 7.44 33.96 -29.95
N ARG A 111 6.90 33.19 -30.91
CA ARG A 111 7.07 33.47 -32.34
C ARG A 111 6.44 34.80 -32.74
N ALA A 112 5.21 35.08 -32.30
CA ALA A 112 4.53 36.36 -32.57
C ALA A 112 5.31 37.56 -32.02
N ARG A 113 5.99 37.40 -30.87
CA ARG A 113 6.84 38.43 -30.25
C ARG A 113 8.20 38.60 -30.92
N ARG A 114 8.67 37.60 -31.68
CA ARG A 114 9.93 37.61 -32.43
C ARG A 114 9.73 38.10 -33.87
N SER A 115 8.55 37.87 -34.46
CA SER A 115 8.16 38.46 -35.74
C SER A 115 7.79 39.94 -35.65
N SER A 116 7.54 40.48 -34.46
CA SER A 116 7.33 41.92 -34.25
C SER A 116 8.63 42.73 -34.12
N THR A 117 9.80 42.07 -34.17
CA THR A 117 11.12 42.69 -33.98
C THR A 117 12.06 42.52 -35.18
N THR A 118 11.63 41.86 -36.26
CA THR A 118 12.44 41.68 -37.47
C THR A 118 11.58 41.94 -38.70
N ASP A 119 11.96 42.94 -39.49
CA ASP A 119 11.29 43.28 -40.74
C ASP A 119 11.70 42.29 -41.84
N THR A 120 10.67 41.64 -42.40
CA THR A 120 10.50 40.93 -43.67
C THR A 120 11.66 40.11 -44.30
N SER A 121 11.44 38.80 -44.46
CA SER A 121 11.33 38.06 -45.76
C SER A 121 11.87 36.63 -45.66
N ALA A 122 10.99 35.63 -45.75
CA ALA A 122 11.24 34.34 -46.40
C ALA A 122 9.92 33.57 -46.47
N ASP A 123 9.41 33.44 -47.69
CA ASP A 123 8.33 32.55 -48.06
C ASP A 123 8.82 31.10 -47.88
N THR A 124 8.52 30.53 -46.72
CA THR A 124 8.64 29.09 -46.49
C THR A 124 7.25 28.62 -46.12
N ALA A 125 6.74 27.66 -46.92
CA ALA A 125 5.43 27.05 -46.71
C ALA A 125 5.25 26.77 -45.21
N ALA A 126 4.26 27.43 -44.61
CA ALA A 126 3.96 27.25 -43.20
C ALA A 126 3.80 25.74 -42.95
N PRO A 127 4.45 25.16 -41.92
CA PRO A 127 4.26 23.76 -41.62
C PRO A 127 2.77 23.51 -41.44
N PRO A 128 2.23 22.40 -41.99
CA PRO A 128 0.80 22.13 -41.97
C PRO A 128 0.28 22.27 -40.55
N THR A 129 -0.83 22.98 -40.42
CA THR A 129 -1.50 23.17 -39.14
C THR A 129 -1.88 21.81 -38.55
N GLU A 130 -1.99 21.68 -37.22
CA GLU A 130 -2.55 20.47 -36.58
C GLU A 130 -3.90 20.04 -37.19
N ALA A 131 -4.61 21.00 -37.79
CA ALA A 131 -5.84 20.77 -38.54
C ALA A 131 -5.64 19.93 -39.81
N GLU A 132 -4.51 20.09 -40.49
CA GLU A 132 -4.13 19.40 -41.75
C GLU A 132 -3.46 18.05 -41.50
N LEU A 133 -2.76 17.86 -40.38
CA LEU A 133 -2.05 16.61 -40.07
C LEU A 133 -2.98 15.45 -39.63
N LEU A 134 -4.16 15.75 -39.05
CA LEU A 134 -5.12 14.74 -38.59
C LEU A 134 -6.56 15.12 -38.97
N SER A 135 -7.20 14.32 -39.83
CA SER A 135 -8.62 14.50 -40.17
C SER A 135 -9.51 14.41 -38.91
N PRO A 136 -10.68 15.09 -38.88
CA PRO A 136 -11.62 14.99 -37.76
C PRO A 136 -12.00 13.54 -37.41
N GLN A 137 -12.09 12.67 -38.43
CA GLN A 137 -12.34 11.24 -38.27
C GLN A 137 -11.21 10.53 -37.50
N ARG A 138 -9.94 10.78 -37.86
CA ARG A 138 -8.77 10.20 -37.15
C ARG A 138 -8.71 10.68 -35.71
N ARG A 139 -9.01 11.95 -35.44
CA ARG A 139 -9.05 12.48 -34.06
C ARG A 139 -10.13 11.81 -33.21
N ARG A 140 -11.31 11.57 -33.79
CA ARG A 140 -12.39 10.81 -33.11
C ARG A 140 -11.98 9.38 -32.83
N PHE A 141 -11.41 8.69 -33.81
CA PHE A 141 -10.93 7.31 -33.65
C PHE A 141 -9.92 7.19 -32.49
N PHE A 142 -8.86 8.00 -32.46
CA PHE A 142 -7.87 7.95 -31.38
C PHE A 142 -8.45 8.36 -30.02
N ALA A 143 -9.42 9.27 -30.01
CA ALA A 143 -10.16 9.61 -28.80
C ALA A 143 -10.96 8.41 -28.26
N ASP A 144 -11.68 7.70 -29.12
CA ASP A 144 -12.47 6.52 -28.75
C ASP A 144 -11.56 5.37 -28.30
N VAL A 145 -10.50 5.06 -29.04
CA VAL A 145 -9.50 4.05 -28.66
C VAL A 145 -8.90 4.36 -27.28
N ALA A 146 -8.53 5.61 -27.02
CA ALA A 146 -8.01 6.00 -25.70
C ALA A 146 -9.07 5.83 -24.60
N ASN A 147 -10.34 6.14 -24.86
CA ASN A 147 -11.41 5.99 -23.89
C ASN A 147 -11.73 4.51 -23.61
N TYR A 148 -11.77 3.67 -24.64
CA TYR A 148 -11.88 2.22 -24.46
C TYR A 148 -10.67 1.65 -23.71
N GLY A 149 -9.46 2.15 -23.99
CA GLY A 149 -8.25 1.80 -23.24
C GLY A 149 -8.33 2.18 -21.76
N ILE A 150 -8.81 3.39 -21.43
CA ILE A 150 -9.01 3.83 -20.04
C ILE A 150 -10.01 2.92 -19.31
N VAL A 151 -11.20 2.73 -19.88
CA VAL A 151 -12.27 1.96 -19.23
C VAL A 151 -11.92 0.47 -19.18
N GLY A 152 -11.52 -0.10 -20.31
CA GLY A 152 -11.16 -1.51 -20.43
C GLY A 152 -9.92 -1.86 -19.60
N GLY A 153 -8.91 -1.00 -19.58
CA GLY A 153 -7.73 -1.17 -18.74
C GLY A 153 -8.07 -1.11 -17.25
N ALA A 154 -8.86 -0.12 -16.82
CA ALA A 154 -9.24 0.02 -15.42
C ALA A 154 -10.09 -1.17 -14.95
N ALA A 155 -11.06 -1.61 -15.75
CA ALA A 155 -11.89 -2.78 -15.46
C ALA A 155 -11.05 -4.07 -15.43
N GLY A 156 -10.21 -4.29 -16.45
CA GLY A 156 -9.36 -5.47 -16.56
C GLY A 156 -8.38 -5.61 -15.40
N LEU A 157 -7.67 -4.53 -15.05
CA LEU A 157 -6.77 -4.52 -13.89
C LEU A 157 -7.50 -4.62 -12.56
N SER A 158 -8.71 -4.07 -12.44
CA SER A 158 -9.53 -4.25 -11.23
C SER A 158 -9.91 -5.71 -11.03
N VAL A 159 -10.35 -6.39 -12.09
CA VAL A 159 -10.71 -7.83 -12.03
C VAL A 159 -9.48 -8.69 -11.74
N ALA A 160 -8.38 -8.49 -12.47
CA ALA A 160 -7.14 -9.23 -12.25
C ALA A 160 -6.59 -8.99 -10.84
N GLY A 161 -6.56 -7.72 -10.41
CA GLY A 161 -6.10 -7.31 -9.10
C GLY A 161 -6.95 -7.87 -7.96
N PHE A 162 -8.27 -7.91 -8.13
CA PHE A 162 -9.18 -8.55 -7.18
C PHE A 162 -8.93 -10.05 -7.08
N ALA A 163 -8.78 -10.72 -8.22
CA ALA A 163 -8.49 -12.15 -8.26
C ALA A 163 -7.16 -12.49 -7.56
N ILE A 164 -6.16 -11.62 -7.65
CA ILE A 164 -4.88 -11.77 -6.92
C ILE A 164 -5.09 -11.49 -5.43
N ALA A 165 -5.76 -10.39 -5.08
CA ALA A 165 -5.97 -9.93 -3.70
C ALA A 165 -6.74 -10.91 -2.81
N ARG A 166 -7.64 -11.73 -3.40
CA ARG A 166 -8.50 -12.65 -2.65
C ARG A 166 -7.91 -14.04 -2.45
N ARG A 167 -6.79 -14.36 -3.10
CA ARG A 167 -6.12 -15.67 -2.92
C ARG A 167 -5.46 -15.74 -1.56
N VAL A 168 -5.17 -16.96 -1.12
CA VAL A 168 -4.18 -17.15 -0.05
C VAL A 168 -2.81 -16.79 -0.66
N PRO A 169 -2.02 -15.93 0.00
CA PRO A 169 -0.73 -15.51 -0.53
C PRO A 169 0.21 -16.69 -0.73
N ARG A 170 1.10 -16.57 -1.73
CA ARG A 170 2.17 -17.57 -1.90
C ARG A 170 3.24 -17.39 -0.83
N VAL A 171 3.95 -18.46 -0.53
CA VAL A 171 5.18 -18.38 0.25
C VAL A 171 6.30 -17.85 -0.65
N VAL A 172 7.03 -16.84 -0.18
CA VAL A 172 8.23 -16.31 -0.84
C VAL A 172 9.42 -16.63 0.05
N GLU A 173 10.26 -17.55 -0.42
CA GLU A 173 11.48 -17.95 0.28
C GLU A 173 12.61 -16.95 0.00
N VAL A 174 13.30 -16.54 1.07
CA VAL A 174 14.33 -15.51 1.04
C VAL A 174 15.52 -15.97 1.88
N HIS A 175 16.64 -16.23 1.21
CA HIS A 175 17.89 -16.55 1.88
C HIS A 175 18.57 -15.25 2.33
N VAL A 176 18.88 -15.14 3.61
CA VAL A 176 19.50 -13.97 4.21
C VAL A 176 20.95 -14.32 4.55
N PRO A 177 21.93 -13.90 3.73
CA PRO A 177 23.33 -14.18 3.98
C PRO A 177 23.86 -13.30 5.12
N VAL A 178 24.41 -13.92 6.15
CA VAL A 178 24.93 -13.24 7.35
C VAL A 178 26.42 -13.54 7.50
N PRO A 179 27.29 -12.51 7.49
CA PRO A 179 28.71 -12.67 7.79
C PRO A 179 28.90 -13.20 9.22
N ASP A 180 29.83 -14.14 9.41
CA ASP A 180 30.18 -14.72 10.71
C ASP A 180 28.98 -15.33 11.49
N LEU A 181 27.95 -15.81 10.77
CA LEU A 181 26.79 -16.44 11.38
C LEU A 181 27.20 -17.67 12.22
N HIS A 182 26.82 -17.64 13.50
CA HIS A 182 27.06 -18.77 14.40
C HIS A 182 26.46 -20.07 13.83
N PRO A 183 27.20 -21.21 13.80
CA PRO A 183 26.74 -22.45 13.17
C PRO A 183 25.34 -22.91 13.60
N ASP A 184 25.00 -22.75 14.88
CA ASP A 184 23.69 -23.16 15.40
C ASP A 184 22.51 -22.28 14.93
N LEU A 185 22.78 -21.10 14.35
CA LEU A 185 21.74 -20.26 13.72
C LEU A 185 21.59 -20.51 12.22
N GLU A 186 22.48 -21.30 11.61
CA GLU A 186 22.36 -21.70 10.20
C GLU A 186 21.01 -22.38 9.95
N GLY A 187 20.35 -21.97 8.87
CA GLY A 187 19.05 -22.50 8.48
C GLY A 187 17.90 -22.10 9.41
N LEU A 188 18.08 -21.09 10.29
CA LEU A 188 16.96 -20.56 11.10
C LEU A 188 15.83 -20.08 10.19
N ARG A 189 14.63 -20.61 10.40
CA ARG A 189 13.44 -20.33 9.59
C ARG A 189 12.54 -19.30 10.26
N ILE A 190 12.42 -18.12 9.66
CA ILE A 190 11.58 -17.03 10.15
C ILE A 190 10.41 -16.85 9.17
N VAL A 191 9.18 -17.09 9.60
CA VAL A 191 8.02 -16.74 8.79
C VAL A 191 7.53 -15.35 9.18
N GLN A 192 7.40 -14.45 8.22
CA GLN A 192 6.87 -13.11 8.42
C GLN A 192 5.46 -12.98 7.82
N LEU A 193 4.55 -12.45 8.64
CA LEU A 193 3.27 -11.90 8.20
C LEU A 193 3.25 -10.40 8.47
N SER A 194 2.74 -9.64 7.51
CA SER A 194 2.62 -8.19 7.63
C SER A 194 1.38 -7.70 6.90
N ASP A 195 0.81 -6.59 7.34
CA ASP A 195 -0.23 -5.87 6.59
C ASP A 195 -1.41 -6.79 6.18
N VAL A 196 -1.95 -7.51 7.16
CA VAL A 196 -3.06 -8.44 6.99
C VAL A 196 -4.37 -7.68 6.77
N HIS A 197 -4.56 -6.55 7.47
CA HIS A 197 -5.74 -5.68 7.38
C HIS A 197 -7.09 -6.40 7.52
N VAL A 198 -7.23 -7.26 8.54
CA VAL A 198 -8.54 -7.82 8.91
C VAL A 198 -9.50 -6.66 9.20
N GLY A 199 -10.68 -6.70 8.59
CA GLY A 199 -11.62 -5.60 8.60
C GLY A 199 -12.81 -5.88 7.66
N PRO A 200 -13.35 -4.87 6.97
CA PRO A 200 -14.56 -5.01 6.16
C PRO A 200 -14.52 -6.16 5.14
N THR A 201 -13.42 -6.30 4.40
CA THR A 201 -13.30 -7.19 3.23
C THR A 201 -12.32 -8.35 3.42
N ILE A 202 -11.57 -8.35 4.52
CA ILE A 202 -10.68 -9.46 4.94
C ILE A 202 -11.17 -9.92 6.30
N ARG A 203 -11.55 -11.20 6.41
CA ARG A 203 -12.17 -11.79 7.60
C ARG A 203 -11.33 -12.95 8.14
N GLY A 204 -11.62 -13.39 9.35
CA GLY A 204 -10.91 -14.45 10.06
C GLY A 204 -10.84 -15.75 9.27
N THR A 205 -11.89 -16.11 8.53
CA THR A 205 -11.87 -17.31 7.66
C THR A 205 -10.78 -17.29 6.58
N TRP A 206 -10.36 -16.11 6.11
CA TRP A 206 -9.21 -15.98 5.21
C TRP A 206 -7.89 -16.03 5.98
N LEU A 207 -7.82 -15.38 7.15
CA LEU A 207 -6.66 -15.43 8.04
C LEU A 207 -6.36 -16.87 8.50
N ASP A 208 -7.39 -17.67 8.78
CA ASP A 208 -7.27 -19.07 9.18
C ASP A 208 -6.52 -19.89 8.13
N ARG A 209 -6.85 -19.69 6.84
CA ARG A 209 -6.15 -20.34 5.72
C ARG A 209 -4.70 -19.84 5.57
N VAL A 210 -4.45 -18.57 5.88
CA VAL A 210 -3.07 -18.04 5.91
C VAL A 210 -2.27 -18.70 7.03
N VAL A 211 -2.85 -18.85 8.21
CA VAL A 211 -2.24 -19.54 9.35
C VAL A 211 -1.95 -21.01 9.04
N GLU A 212 -2.84 -21.71 8.32
CA GLU A 212 -2.58 -23.06 7.83
C GLU A 212 -1.32 -23.13 6.95
N VAL A 213 -1.14 -22.17 6.03
CA VAL A 213 0.06 -22.09 5.18
C VAL A 213 1.30 -21.77 5.99
N VAL A 214 1.20 -20.88 6.98
CA VAL A 214 2.31 -20.53 7.91
C VAL A 214 2.77 -21.76 8.69
N ASN A 215 1.83 -22.49 9.30
CA ASN A 215 2.15 -23.68 10.10
C ASN A 215 2.78 -24.78 9.25
N ALA A 216 2.42 -24.88 7.98
CA ALA A 216 3.04 -25.82 7.04
C ALA A 216 4.51 -25.50 6.72
N GLN A 217 5.03 -24.32 7.08
CA GLN A 217 6.42 -23.95 6.82
C GLN A 217 7.41 -24.44 7.88
N GLY A 218 6.94 -24.97 9.02
CA GLY A 218 7.82 -25.42 10.11
C GLY A 218 8.75 -24.30 10.58
N ALA A 219 8.18 -23.16 10.95
CA ALA A 219 8.93 -21.98 11.35
C ALA A 219 9.59 -22.16 12.73
N ASP A 220 10.81 -21.66 12.89
CA ASP A 220 11.44 -21.53 14.21
C ASP A 220 10.84 -20.36 14.97
N LEU A 221 10.59 -19.25 14.29
CA LEU A 221 9.88 -18.10 14.86
C LEU A 221 8.96 -17.45 13.82
N VAL A 222 7.88 -16.84 14.29
CA VAL A 222 6.96 -16.08 13.44
C VAL A 222 7.01 -14.60 13.79
N ALA A 223 7.32 -13.76 12.81
CA ALA A 223 7.34 -12.31 12.91
C ALA A 223 6.02 -11.72 12.39
N LEU A 224 5.28 -11.02 13.26
CA LEU A 224 4.04 -10.33 12.92
C LEU A 224 4.31 -8.83 12.91
N THR A 225 4.61 -8.27 11.73
CA THR A 225 5.19 -6.92 11.60
C THR A 225 4.17 -5.82 11.36
N GLY A 226 3.05 -5.82 12.09
CA GLY A 226 2.09 -4.71 12.13
C GLY A 226 1.03 -4.68 11.02
N ASP A 227 0.06 -3.78 11.20
CA ASP A 227 -1.09 -3.57 10.32
C ASP A 227 -1.97 -4.82 10.12
N PHE A 228 -2.35 -5.45 11.24
CA PHE A 228 -3.20 -6.64 11.22
C PHE A 228 -4.70 -6.31 11.13
N VAL A 229 -5.09 -5.08 11.46
CA VAL A 229 -6.49 -4.71 11.68
C VAL A 229 -6.89 -3.41 11.03
N ASP A 230 -8.19 -3.30 10.76
CA ASP A 230 -8.85 -2.12 10.24
C ASP A 230 -10.19 -1.90 10.99
N GLY A 231 -10.12 -1.77 12.31
CA GLY A 231 -11.29 -1.56 13.17
C GLY A 231 -10.93 -1.66 14.65
N PHE A 232 -11.89 -1.39 15.52
CA PHE A 232 -11.68 -1.49 16.97
C PHE A 232 -11.69 -2.94 17.45
N VAL A 233 -11.09 -3.17 18.62
CA VAL A 233 -10.98 -4.50 19.26
C VAL A 233 -12.34 -5.18 19.42
N ASP A 234 -13.35 -4.43 19.85
CA ASP A 234 -14.71 -4.96 20.09
C ASP A 234 -15.36 -5.52 18.81
N ASP A 235 -14.99 -4.97 17.65
CA ASP A 235 -15.54 -5.37 16.36
C ASP A 235 -14.77 -6.53 15.71
N LEU A 236 -13.46 -6.61 15.93
CA LEU A 236 -12.57 -7.45 15.12
C LEU A 236 -11.73 -8.48 15.89
N SER A 237 -11.67 -8.43 17.22
CA SER A 237 -10.78 -9.32 17.99
C SER A 237 -11.06 -10.82 17.73
N ALA A 238 -12.33 -11.20 17.57
CA ALA A 238 -12.72 -12.57 17.22
C ALA A 238 -12.21 -13.02 15.85
N GLU A 239 -12.11 -12.09 14.88
CA GLU A 239 -11.60 -12.37 13.54
C GLU A 239 -10.08 -12.65 13.54
N LEU A 240 -9.38 -12.27 14.61
CA LEU A 240 -7.95 -12.52 14.80
C LEU A 240 -7.67 -13.83 15.58
N ALA A 241 -8.69 -14.57 16.01
CA ALA A 241 -8.52 -15.78 16.82
C ALA A 241 -7.60 -16.84 16.17
N GLY A 242 -7.46 -16.82 14.84
CA GLY A 242 -6.51 -17.65 14.09
C GLY A 242 -5.05 -17.46 14.51
N LEU A 243 -4.65 -16.27 14.96
CA LEU A 243 -3.27 -16.00 15.39
C LEU A 243 -2.83 -16.88 16.56
N GLY A 244 -3.75 -17.24 17.46
CA GLY A 244 -3.46 -18.14 18.58
C GLY A 244 -3.22 -19.59 18.18
N ARG A 245 -3.39 -19.93 16.89
CA ARG A 245 -3.09 -21.26 16.34
C ARG A 245 -1.79 -21.29 15.53
N ILE A 246 -1.04 -20.20 15.50
CA ILE A 246 0.30 -20.17 14.88
C ILE A 246 1.22 -21.11 15.66
N GLN A 247 1.95 -21.94 14.93
CA GLN A 247 2.91 -22.91 15.46
C GLN A 247 4.33 -22.51 15.05
N SER A 248 5.23 -22.48 16.03
CA SER A 248 6.66 -22.29 15.82
C SER A 248 7.46 -22.80 17.03
N THR A 249 8.76 -23.04 16.83
CA THR A 249 9.67 -23.54 17.89
C THR A 249 9.80 -22.56 19.06
N TYR A 250 9.98 -21.27 18.76
CA TYR A 250 10.29 -20.22 19.73
C TYR A 250 9.17 -19.19 19.94
N GLY A 251 8.01 -19.44 19.34
CA GLY A 251 6.83 -18.58 19.45
C GLY A 251 6.70 -17.53 18.34
N SER A 252 5.72 -16.66 18.50
CA SER A 252 5.40 -15.57 17.58
C SER A 252 5.57 -14.22 18.26
N PHE A 253 6.07 -13.23 17.53
CA PHE A 253 6.41 -11.92 18.03
C PHE A 253 5.69 -10.86 17.22
N PHE A 254 4.99 -9.95 17.90
CA PHE A 254 4.18 -8.91 17.27
C PHE A 254 4.72 -7.52 17.56
N VAL A 255 4.69 -6.68 16.53
CA VAL A 255 4.86 -5.22 16.65
C VAL A 255 3.71 -4.50 15.97
N THR A 256 3.38 -3.32 16.46
CA THR A 256 2.32 -2.48 15.88
C THR A 256 2.78 -1.81 14.59
N GLY A 257 1.89 -1.73 13.62
CA GLY A 257 1.91 -0.76 12.53
C GLY A 257 1.04 0.45 12.82
N ASN A 258 0.87 1.32 11.83
CA ASN A 258 0.12 2.55 12.00
C ASN A 258 -1.39 2.30 12.13
N HIS A 259 -1.91 1.20 11.60
CA HIS A 259 -3.33 0.88 11.66
C HIS A 259 -3.79 0.50 13.07
N GLU A 260 -2.96 -0.15 13.87
CA GLU A 260 -3.30 -0.38 15.28
C GLU A 260 -3.55 0.95 16.00
N TYR A 261 -2.73 1.98 15.75
CA TYR A 261 -2.93 3.30 16.37
C TYR A 261 -4.08 4.10 15.78
N TYR A 262 -4.54 3.80 14.57
CA TYR A 262 -5.79 4.38 14.05
C TYR A 262 -7.03 3.88 14.81
N TRP A 263 -6.92 2.72 15.47
CA TRP A 263 -8.01 2.01 16.10
C TRP A 263 -7.74 1.60 17.55
N ASP A 264 -6.97 2.42 18.30
CA ASP A 264 -6.50 2.18 19.67
C ASP A 264 -5.36 1.15 19.78
N GLY A 265 -4.13 1.65 19.59
CA GLY A 265 -2.90 0.84 19.62
C GLY A 265 -2.72 0.08 20.94
N PRO A 266 -2.80 0.73 22.12
CA PRO A 266 -2.72 0.04 23.40
C PRO A 266 -3.76 -1.07 23.60
N ALA A 267 -5.01 -0.86 23.17
CA ALA A 267 -6.03 -1.91 23.23
C ALA A 267 -5.69 -3.09 22.32
N TRP A 268 -5.23 -2.83 21.10
CA TRP A 268 -4.80 -3.88 20.18
C TRP A 268 -3.58 -4.66 20.68
N CYS A 269 -2.60 -4.00 21.29
CA CYS A 269 -1.48 -4.69 21.95
C CYS A 269 -1.98 -5.69 23.01
N ARG A 270 -2.91 -5.28 23.87
CA ARG A 270 -3.48 -6.18 24.90
C ARG A 270 -4.27 -7.33 24.28
N ALA A 271 -5.09 -7.04 23.26
CA ALA A 271 -5.90 -8.05 22.59
C ALA A 271 -5.02 -9.11 21.90
N ILE A 272 -4.00 -8.69 21.15
CA ILE A 272 -3.08 -9.59 20.46
C ILE A 272 -2.25 -10.40 21.46
N ALA A 273 -1.77 -9.79 22.54
CA ALA A 273 -1.08 -10.52 23.60
C ALA A 273 -1.97 -11.64 24.20
N GLY A 274 -3.27 -11.35 24.39
CA GLY A 274 -4.26 -12.33 24.87
C GLY A 274 -4.52 -13.49 23.91
N LEU A 275 -4.15 -13.37 22.62
CA LEU A 275 -4.29 -14.43 21.62
C LEU A 275 -3.06 -15.35 21.57
N GLY A 276 -1.93 -14.99 22.17
CA GLY A 276 -0.72 -15.82 22.21
C GLY A 276 0.57 -15.15 21.72
N PRO A 277 0.57 -14.30 20.68
CA PRO A 277 1.79 -13.61 20.25
C PRO A 277 2.41 -12.74 21.35
N THR A 278 3.75 -12.77 21.46
CA THR A 278 4.49 -11.89 22.35
C THR A 278 4.57 -10.50 21.73
N VAL A 279 3.92 -9.52 22.33
CA VAL A 279 3.96 -8.12 21.87
C VAL A 279 5.27 -7.46 22.33
N LEU A 280 5.99 -6.86 21.39
CA LEU A 280 7.24 -6.17 21.64
C LEU A 280 7.04 -4.66 21.44
N CYS A 281 7.12 -3.88 22.52
CA CYS A 281 6.95 -2.43 22.51
C CYS A 281 8.24 -1.74 22.98
N ASN A 282 9.20 -1.58 22.06
CA ASN A 282 10.58 -1.21 22.38
C ASN A 282 11.20 -2.18 23.39
N GLU A 283 10.99 -3.47 23.15
CA GLU A 283 11.45 -4.57 23.99
C GLU A 283 12.15 -5.63 23.15
N HIS A 284 12.90 -6.50 23.83
CA HIS A 284 13.50 -7.68 23.23
C HIS A 284 13.22 -8.96 24.02
N ARG A 285 13.45 -10.08 23.35
CA ARG A 285 13.59 -11.42 23.93
C ARG A 285 14.85 -12.06 23.38
N VAL A 286 15.46 -12.92 24.18
CA VAL A 286 16.63 -13.70 23.76
C VAL A 286 16.20 -15.14 23.57
N ILE A 287 16.53 -15.69 22.42
CA ILE A 287 16.28 -17.09 22.05
C ILE A 287 17.63 -17.80 22.04
N GLU A 288 17.70 -18.92 22.75
CA GLU A 288 18.87 -19.81 22.74
C GLU A 288 18.63 -20.95 21.74
N ARG A 289 19.57 -21.13 20.80
CA ARG A 289 19.59 -22.25 19.86
C ARG A 289 20.99 -22.87 19.90
N GLY A 290 21.11 -24.01 20.56
CA GLY A 290 22.42 -24.61 20.84
C GLY A 290 23.25 -23.69 21.73
N ALA A 291 24.45 -23.33 21.26
CA ALA A 291 25.34 -22.37 21.91
C ALA A 291 25.10 -20.91 21.45
N ALA A 292 24.26 -20.70 20.43
CA ALA A 292 23.98 -19.36 19.91
C ALA A 292 22.86 -18.64 20.69
N ARG A 293 22.98 -17.32 20.76
CA ARG A 293 21.95 -16.41 21.24
C ARG A 293 21.46 -15.50 20.13
N LEU A 294 20.17 -15.60 19.84
CA LEU A 294 19.43 -14.72 18.93
C LEU A 294 18.67 -13.68 19.75
N LEU A 295 18.95 -12.40 19.52
CA LEU A 295 18.15 -11.30 20.05
C LEU A 295 17.00 -11.00 19.08
N VAL A 296 15.75 -11.13 19.53
CA VAL A 296 14.56 -10.68 18.79
C VAL A 296 14.00 -9.45 19.49
N ALA A 297 14.17 -8.29 18.87
CA ALA A 297 13.67 -7.01 19.34
C ALA A 297 12.48 -6.54 18.49
N GLY A 298 11.64 -5.69 19.08
CA GLY A 298 10.54 -5.06 18.36
C GLY A 298 10.28 -3.65 18.84
N VAL A 299 9.93 -2.78 17.90
CA VAL A 299 9.55 -1.38 18.15
C VAL A 299 8.13 -1.14 17.70
N THR A 300 7.49 -0.14 18.31
CA THR A 300 6.16 0.32 17.91
C THR A 300 6.20 1.00 16.53
N ASP A 301 5.03 1.37 15.98
CA ASP A 301 4.97 2.14 14.74
C ASP A 301 5.82 3.43 14.86
N LEU A 302 6.48 3.80 13.76
CA LEU A 302 7.39 4.96 13.72
C LEU A 302 6.71 6.27 14.17
N HIS A 303 5.40 6.38 14.01
CA HIS A 303 4.61 7.55 14.37
C HIS A 303 3.62 7.29 15.51
N ALA A 304 3.79 6.19 16.25
CA ALA A 304 2.97 5.81 17.40
C ALA A 304 2.80 6.95 18.41
N GLU A 305 3.87 7.71 18.68
CA GLU A 305 3.90 8.84 19.63
C GLU A 305 2.84 9.92 19.38
N ARG A 306 2.34 10.04 18.13
CA ARG A 306 1.29 11.01 17.79
C ARG A 306 -0.06 10.66 18.40
N ASN A 307 -0.29 9.38 18.67
CA ASN A 307 -1.52 8.86 19.27
C ASN A 307 -1.29 8.45 20.72
N GLU A 308 -0.15 7.84 21.03
CA GLU A 308 0.24 7.38 22.36
C GLU A 308 1.71 7.78 22.64
N PRO A 309 1.96 8.91 23.32
CA PRO A 309 3.32 9.42 23.55
C PRO A 309 4.26 8.43 24.26
N SER A 310 3.71 7.56 25.11
CA SER A 310 4.51 6.54 25.81
C SER A 310 5.03 5.43 24.88
N HIS A 311 4.43 5.30 23.70
CA HIS A 311 4.77 4.32 22.67
C HIS A 311 5.70 4.89 21.58
N ARG A 312 6.45 5.97 21.83
CA ARG A 312 7.47 6.44 20.86
C ARG A 312 8.40 5.30 20.44
N SER A 313 8.53 5.07 19.13
CA SER A 313 9.41 4.05 18.57
C SER A 313 10.88 4.36 18.87
N ASP A 314 11.61 3.40 19.45
CA ASP A 314 12.99 3.60 19.90
C ASP A 314 13.80 2.29 19.80
N PRO A 315 14.49 2.04 18.66
CA PRO A 315 15.34 0.86 18.49
C PRO A 315 16.49 0.75 19.50
N ALA A 316 17.06 1.89 19.92
CA ALA A 316 18.13 1.88 20.92
C ALA A 316 17.61 1.39 22.27
N ARG A 317 16.41 1.83 22.68
CA ARG A 317 15.72 1.30 23.86
C ARG A 317 15.38 -0.18 23.72
N ALA A 318 14.92 -0.61 22.54
CA ALA A 318 14.59 -2.02 22.31
C ALA A 318 15.80 -2.94 22.51
N LYS A 319 17.01 -2.46 22.21
CA LYS A 319 18.28 -3.19 22.41
C LYS A 319 18.96 -2.90 23.76
N ALA A 320 18.47 -1.93 24.54
CA ALA A 320 19.09 -1.53 25.80
C ALA A 320 19.15 -2.72 26.77
N ASP A 321 20.28 -2.83 27.47
CA ASP A 321 20.56 -3.90 28.45
C ASP A 321 20.47 -5.34 27.90
N ALA A 322 20.41 -5.52 26.58
CA ALA A 322 20.45 -6.84 25.97
C ALA A 322 21.77 -7.55 26.34
N PRO A 323 21.73 -8.83 26.76
CA PRO A 323 22.94 -9.59 26.98
C PRO A 323 23.70 -9.75 25.65
N ALA A 324 24.97 -10.15 25.74
CA ALA A 324 25.74 -10.51 24.55
C ALA A 324 24.95 -11.54 23.70
N HIS A 325 25.01 -11.41 22.38
CA HIS A 325 24.26 -12.23 21.43
C HIS A 325 25.05 -12.32 20.13
N ASP A 326 24.77 -13.36 19.35
CA ASP A 326 25.46 -13.67 18.10
C ASP A 326 24.75 -13.06 16.89
N PHE A 327 23.44 -12.80 17.00
CA PHE A 327 22.64 -12.16 15.95
C PHE A 327 21.49 -11.35 16.55
N SER A 328 21.16 -10.22 15.94
CA SER A 328 20.09 -9.32 16.37
C SER A 328 19.10 -8.99 15.24
N LEU A 329 17.88 -9.46 15.45
CA LEU A 329 16.72 -9.25 14.59
C LEU A 329 15.84 -8.14 15.16
N LEU A 330 15.50 -7.14 14.36
CA LEU A 330 14.52 -6.11 14.68
C LEU A 330 13.22 -6.31 13.89
N LEU A 331 12.10 -6.36 14.59
CA LEU A 331 10.77 -6.23 14.00
C LEU A 331 10.33 -4.77 14.05
N ALA A 332 10.05 -4.19 12.89
CA ALA A 332 9.59 -2.80 12.79
C ALA A 332 8.66 -2.67 11.58
N HIS A 333 7.43 -2.16 11.79
CA HIS A 333 6.46 -2.10 10.70
C HIS A 333 6.93 -1.23 9.51
N GLN A 334 7.41 -0.01 9.77
CA GLN A 334 7.86 0.90 8.72
C GLN A 334 9.34 0.70 8.35
N PRO A 335 9.69 0.60 7.05
CA PRO A 335 11.08 0.47 6.61
C PRO A 335 12.00 1.59 7.08
N ARG A 336 11.45 2.80 7.30
CA ARG A 336 12.19 3.98 7.75
C ARG A 336 12.78 3.84 9.16
N SER A 337 12.37 2.85 9.96
CA SER A 337 13.03 2.55 11.24
C SER A 337 14.49 2.09 11.06
N VAL A 338 14.88 1.70 9.83
CA VAL A 338 16.23 1.18 9.52
C VAL A 338 17.35 2.12 9.88
N TYR A 339 17.15 3.45 9.78
CA TYR A 339 18.18 4.42 10.14
C TYR A 339 18.52 4.36 11.64
N ALA A 340 17.50 4.29 12.50
CA ALA A 340 17.71 4.17 13.94
C ALA A 340 18.09 2.75 14.35
N ALA A 341 17.62 1.73 13.63
CA ALA A 341 17.98 0.33 13.85
C ALA A 341 19.46 0.06 13.54
N SER A 342 19.95 0.56 12.41
CA SER A 342 21.34 0.43 12.01
C SER A 342 22.25 1.20 12.97
N ALA A 343 21.86 2.40 13.40
CA ALA A 343 22.59 3.14 14.44
C ALA A 343 22.61 2.42 15.80
N ALA A 344 21.58 1.62 16.12
CA ALA A 344 21.56 0.75 17.30
C ALA A 344 22.32 -0.57 17.09
N GLY A 345 22.88 -0.81 15.90
CA GLY A 345 23.69 -1.97 15.56
C GLY A 345 22.90 -3.27 15.43
N PHE A 346 21.68 -3.23 14.88
CA PHE A 346 20.95 -4.44 14.49
C PHE A 346 21.49 -5.06 13.20
N ASP A 347 21.38 -6.39 13.06
CA ASP A 347 21.89 -7.12 11.89
C ASP A 347 20.83 -7.23 10.77
N LEU A 348 19.57 -7.45 11.15
CA LEU A 348 18.45 -7.59 10.22
C LEU A 348 17.20 -6.89 10.74
N GLN A 349 16.49 -6.14 9.87
CA GLN A 349 15.17 -5.61 10.13
C GLN A 349 14.14 -6.27 9.22
N LEU A 350 13.00 -6.68 9.79
CA LEU A 350 11.82 -7.11 9.05
C LEU A 350 10.74 -6.02 9.12
N SER A 351 10.27 -5.60 7.94
CA SER A 351 9.26 -4.55 7.78
C SER A 351 8.18 -4.92 6.77
N GLY A 352 7.09 -4.16 6.78
CA GLY A 352 6.01 -4.19 5.80
C GLY A 352 5.67 -2.77 5.34
N HIS A 353 4.43 -2.34 5.54
CA HIS A 353 3.92 -0.96 5.37
C HIS A 353 3.78 -0.47 3.92
N THR A 354 4.72 -0.81 3.05
CA THR A 354 4.78 -0.23 1.70
C THR A 354 3.76 -0.85 0.75
N HIS A 355 3.32 -2.07 1.04
CA HIS A 355 2.55 -2.94 0.13
C HIS A 355 3.17 -3.13 -1.26
N ALA A 356 4.45 -2.80 -1.44
CA ALA A 356 5.07 -2.53 -2.75
C ALA A 356 4.21 -1.62 -3.67
N GLY A 357 3.45 -0.71 -3.06
CA GLY A 357 2.53 0.20 -3.75
C GLY A 357 1.24 -0.46 -4.26
N GLN A 358 0.96 -1.73 -3.94
CA GLN A 358 -0.26 -2.51 -4.15
C GLN A 358 -0.79 -2.64 -5.60
N TYR A 359 -1.06 -1.53 -6.26
CA TYR A 359 -1.56 -1.44 -7.64
C TYR A 359 -1.25 -0.06 -8.25
N PHE A 360 -1.34 0.04 -9.57
CA PHE A 360 -1.09 1.31 -10.28
C PHE A 360 -2.02 2.44 -9.80
N PRO A 361 -1.53 3.68 -9.64
CA PRO A 361 -0.18 4.16 -9.94
C PRO A 361 0.79 4.06 -8.77
N MET A 362 0.31 3.67 -7.59
CA MET A 362 1.12 3.63 -6.38
C MET A 362 2.25 2.61 -6.49
N SER A 363 2.05 1.50 -7.21
CA SER A 363 3.11 0.53 -7.53
C SER A 363 4.32 1.12 -8.27
N VAL A 364 4.19 2.33 -8.83
CA VAL A 364 5.30 3.07 -9.45
C VAL A 364 5.75 4.21 -8.53
N LEU A 365 4.81 5.00 -8.01
CA LEU A 365 5.13 6.18 -7.21
C LEU A 365 5.80 5.85 -5.88
N ILE A 366 5.54 4.66 -5.31
CA ILE A 366 6.08 4.26 -4.01
C ILE A 366 7.62 4.27 -3.98
N TYR A 367 8.28 3.96 -5.10
CA TYR A 367 9.74 3.97 -5.21
C TYR A 367 10.36 5.37 -5.13
N ALA A 368 9.58 6.42 -5.36
CA ALA A 368 10.02 7.80 -5.14
C ALA A 368 9.74 8.29 -3.71
N LEU A 369 8.92 7.57 -2.95
CA LEU A 369 8.41 7.99 -1.64
C LEU A 369 9.04 7.21 -0.48
N GLN A 370 9.53 6.00 -0.74
CA GLN A 370 10.11 5.11 0.28
C GLN A 370 11.55 4.75 -0.08
N PRO A 371 12.48 4.74 0.89
CA PRO A 371 13.87 4.36 0.65
C PRO A 371 14.00 2.88 0.29
N TYR A 372 13.15 2.02 0.88
CA TYR A 372 13.10 0.59 0.65
C TYR A 372 11.63 0.20 0.44
N VAL A 373 11.34 -0.46 -0.68
CA VAL A 373 9.97 -0.78 -1.09
C VAL A 373 9.61 -2.24 -0.89
N SER A 374 10.49 -3.17 -1.24
CA SER A 374 10.21 -4.62 -1.18
C SER A 374 11.49 -5.43 -1.22
N GLY A 375 11.43 -6.66 -0.71
CA GLY A 375 12.52 -7.63 -0.80
C GLY A 375 13.67 -7.36 0.17
N LEU A 376 14.74 -8.15 0.04
CA LEU A 376 15.95 -8.03 0.83
C LEU A 376 16.84 -6.92 0.25
N ASN A 377 17.24 -5.98 1.10
CA ASN A 377 18.07 -4.83 0.78
C ASN A 377 19.14 -4.65 1.86
N ARG A 378 20.13 -3.79 1.59
CA ARG A 378 21.18 -3.43 2.55
C ARG A 378 21.10 -1.94 2.90
N HIS A 379 21.31 -1.65 4.18
CA HIS A 379 21.47 -0.30 4.71
C HIS A 379 22.74 -0.27 5.56
N GLU A 380 23.80 0.37 5.07
CA GLU A 380 25.12 0.35 5.71
C GLU A 380 25.58 -1.10 5.96
N ASP A 381 25.81 -1.49 7.21
CA ASP A 381 26.20 -2.85 7.60
C ASP A 381 25.02 -3.77 7.96
N MET A 382 23.80 -3.22 7.98
CA MET A 382 22.57 -3.92 8.31
C MET A 382 21.83 -4.39 7.05
N GLN A 383 21.07 -5.47 7.17
CA GLN A 383 20.09 -5.88 6.15
C GLN A 383 18.67 -5.48 6.52
N ILE A 384 17.84 -5.19 5.53
CA ILE A 384 16.41 -4.94 5.70
C ILE A 384 15.62 -5.76 4.69
N TYR A 385 14.65 -6.51 5.17
CA TYR A 385 13.64 -7.14 4.35
C TYR A 385 12.30 -6.41 4.47
N VAL A 386 11.74 -5.99 3.34
CA VAL A 386 10.43 -5.33 3.28
C VAL A 386 9.44 -6.27 2.60
N SER A 387 8.47 -6.77 3.36
CA SER A 387 7.38 -7.58 2.84
C SER A 387 6.48 -6.74 1.94
N GLN A 388 6.00 -7.34 0.85
CA GLN A 388 4.97 -6.73 0.01
C GLN A 388 3.59 -6.71 0.69
N GLY A 389 3.44 -7.31 1.87
CA GLY A 389 2.19 -7.43 2.61
C GLY A 389 1.45 -8.74 2.28
N THR A 390 0.89 -9.35 3.32
CA THR A 390 0.12 -10.59 3.27
C THR A 390 -1.31 -10.34 2.79
N GLY A 391 -1.94 -9.24 3.24
CA GLY A 391 -3.27 -8.83 2.84
C GLY A 391 -3.26 -7.75 1.76
N TYR A 392 -4.22 -6.84 1.90
CA TYR A 392 -4.32 -5.61 1.13
C TYR A 392 -5.04 -4.56 1.99
N TRP A 393 -4.68 -3.30 1.82
CA TRP A 393 -5.35 -2.19 2.48
C TRP A 393 -6.29 -1.47 1.52
N GLY A 394 -7.49 -1.11 2.01
CA GLY A 394 -8.46 -0.34 1.24
C GLY A 394 -9.11 -1.18 0.13
N PRO A 395 -8.87 -0.90 -1.16
CA PRO A 395 -9.56 -1.60 -2.22
C PRO A 395 -8.96 -3.00 -2.40
N PRO A 396 -9.78 -4.04 -2.62
CA PRO A 396 -9.31 -5.42 -2.86
C PRO A 396 -8.68 -5.53 -4.25
N ASN A 397 -7.47 -5.00 -4.40
CA ASN A 397 -6.75 -4.94 -5.67
C ASN A 397 -5.25 -5.06 -5.41
N ARG A 398 -4.62 -6.09 -5.99
CA ARG A 398 -3.17 -6.36 -5.94
C ARG A 398 -2.54 -6.42 -7.34
N ALA A 399 -3.09 -5.68 -8.32
CA ALA A 399 -2.56 -5.59 -9.69
C ALA A 399 -1.34 -4.65 -9.79
N GLY A 400 -0.30 -4.93 -9.02
CA GLY A 400 0.95 -4.17 -9.00
C GLY A 400 1.99 -4.78 -8.07
N ALA A 401 1.54 -5.49 -7.05
CA ALA A 401 2.37 -6.24 -6.12
C ALA A 401 1.59 -7.48 -5.64
N ALA A 402 2.17 -8.67 -5.81
CA ALA A 402 1.52 -9.90 -5.36
C ALA A 402 1.68 -10.03 -3.84
N PRO A 403 0.62 -10.41 -3.09
CA PRO A 403 0.76 -10.68 -1.67
C PRO A 403 1.62 -11.91 -1.40
N GLU A 404 2.26 -11.88 -0.24
CA GLU A 404 3.21 -12.90 0.18
C GLU A 404 3.09 -13.25 1.67
N ILE A 405 3.47 -14.49 1.96
CA ILE A 405 3.94 -14.94 3.27
C ILE A 405 5.45 -15.12 3.10
N SER A 406 6.25 -14.38 3.82
CA SER A 406 7.71 -14.42 3.61
C SER A 406 8.33 -15.48 4.50
N LEU A 407 9.12 -16.39 3.94
CA LEU A 407 9.92 -17.36 4.67
C LEU A 407 11.38 -16.94 4.52
N LEU A 408 11.94 -16.36 5.57
CA LEU A 408 13.35 -15.99 5.61
C LEU A 408 14.16 -17.13 6.22
N ILE A 409 15.29 -17.46 5.60
CA ILE A 409 16.22 -18.49 6.05
C ILE A 409 17.58 -17.83 6.26
N LEU A 410 18.09 -17.86 7.48
CA LEU A 410 19.44 -17.34 7.75
C LEU A 410 20.47 -18.33 7.22
N GLU A 411 21.45 -17.81 6.48
CA GLU A 411 22.54 -18.60 5.91
C GLU A 411 23.87 -17.89 6.08
N ARG A 412 24.94 -18.67 6.18
CA ARG A 412 26.30 -18.14 6.19
C ARG A 412 26.66 -17.58 4.80
N ALA A 413 27.15 -16.34 4.79
CA ALA A 413 27.55 -15.61 3.57
C ALA A 413 28.78 -16.19 2.86
#